data_AF-B7KFQ4-F1
#
_entry.id   AF-B7KFQ4-F1
#
_cell.length_a   1.000
_cell.length_b   1.000
_cell.length_c   1.000
_cell.angle_alpha   90.00
_cell.angle_beta   90.00
_cell.angle_gamma   90.00
#
_symmetry.space_group_name_H-M   'P 1'
#
loop_
_entity.id
_entity.type
_entity.pdbx_description
1 polymer ?
#
loop_
_entity_poly.entity_id
_entity_poly.type
_entity_poly.pdbx_seq_one_letter_code
_entity_poly.pdbx_strand_id
1 'polypeptide(L)' 'MISPQNWYIVKTEDGFCEIINLPEAETPVGKKYWGPFKSESEAIAHRVGLIRGGKCQPR' A
#
# COMPACT_ATOMS: atom_id res chain seq x y z
N MET A 1 4.87 2.86 23.55
CA MET A 1 3.77 2.03 23.02
C MET A 1 3.98 1.92 21.52
N ILE A 2 4.26 0.72 21.01
CA ILE A 2 4.33 0.48 19.57
C ILE A 2 2.91 0.08 19.17
N SER A 3 2.15 1.00 18.58
CA SER A 3 0.88 0.60 17.97
C SER A 3 1.19 -0.36 16.82
N PRO A 4 0.48 -1.49 16.69
CA PRO A 4 0.63 -2.34 15.52
C PRO A 4 0.41 -1.50 14.26
N GLN A 5 1.39 -1.54 13.36
CA GLN A 5 1.38 -0.78 12.12
C GLN A 5 1.01 -1.70 10.98
N ASN A 6 -0.03 -1.33 10.26
CA ASN A 6 -0.46 -1.99 9.05
C ASN A 6 0.11 -1.27 7.84
N TRP A 7 0.62 -2.04 6.89
CA TRP A 7 1.16 -1.51 5.65
C TRP A 7 0.09 -1.56 4.57
N TYR A 8 -0.03 -0.50 3.79
CA TYR A 8 -0.99 -0.38 2.70
C TYR A 8 -0.28 0.11 1.44
N ILE A 9 -0.78 -0.33 0.29
CA ILE A 9 -0.41 0.23 -1.01
C ILE A 9 -1.56 1.12 -1.45
N VAL A 10 -1.32 2.41 -1.67
CA VAL A 10 -2.34 3.38 -2.08
C VAL A 10 -2.05 3.84 -3.50
N LYS A 11 -3.05 3.76 -4.38
CA LYS A 11 -2.97 4.27 -5.75
C LYS A 11 -3.23 5.77 -5.74
N THR A 12 -2.31 6.54 -6.32
CA THR A 12 -2.48 7.97 -6.58
C THR A 12 -3.28 8.20 -7.86
N GLU A 13 -3.81 9.41 -8.02
CA GLU A 13 -4.56 9.79 -9.23
C GLU A 13 -3.69 9.75 -10.49
N ASP A 14 -2.39 10.03 -10.34
CA ASP A 14 -1.39 9.93 -11.40
C ASP A 14 -1.09 8.48 -11.84
N GLY A 15 -1.67 7.49 -11.15
CA GLY A 15 -1.53 6.07 -11.49
C GLY A 15 -0.35 5.36 -10.82
N PHE A 16 0.47 6.07 -10.05
CA PHE A 16 1.50 5.47 -9.20
C PHE A 16 0.87 4.80 -7.96
N CYS A 17 1.67 3.96 -7.32
CA CYS A 17 1.28 3.33 -6.07
C CYS A 17 2.35 3.56 -5.01
N GLU A 18 1.93 4.05 -3.86
CA GLU A 18 2.77 4.39 -2.72
C GLU A 18 2.51 3.43 -1.58
N ILE A 19 3.55 3.10 -0.82
CA ILE A 19 3.45 2.27 0.37
C ILE A 19 3.41 3.21 1.57
N ILE A 20 2.38 3.06 2.40
CA ILE A 20 2.21 3.83 3.64
C ILE A 20 1.98 2.86 4.79
N ASN A 21 2.38 3.28 5.99
CA ASN A 21 2.03 2.62 7.23
C ASN A 21 0.95 3.43 7.95
N LEU A 22 -0.09 2.74 8.42
CA LEU A 22 -1.14 3.34 9.25
C LEU A 22 -1.27 2.54 10.55
N PRO A 23 -1.69 3.18 11.65
CA PRO A 23 -2.09 2.45 12.85
C PRO A 23 -3.18 1.42 12.52
N GLU A 24 -3.23 0.32 13.25
CA GLU A 24 -4.21 -0.76 13.00
C GLU A 24 -5.68 -0.31 13.00
N ALA A 25 -5.99 0.79 13.71
CA ALA A 25 -7.32 1.39 13.76
C ALA A 25 -7.69 2.25 12.53
N GLU A 26 -6.75 2.47 11.61
CA GLU A 26 -6.90 3.38 10.47
C GLU A 26 -6.76 2.65 9.14
N THR A 27 -7.50 3.14 8.13
CA THR A 27 -7.42 2.65 6.75
C THR A 27 -7.37 3.81 5.77
N PRO A 28 -6.78 3.65 4.58
CA PRO A 28 -6.74 4.74 3.60
C PRO A 28 -8.15 5.16 3.16
N VAL A 29 -8.49 6.44 3.34
CA VAL A 29 -9.82 6.97 2.98
C VAL A 29 -9.78 7.64 1.61
N GLY A 30 -10.81 7.41 0.79
CA GLY A 30 -11.02 8.13 -0.47
C GLY A 30 -10.05 7.78 -1.60
N LYS A 31 -9.21 6.75 -1.42
CA LYS A 31 -8.25 6.29 -2.43
C LYS A 31 -8.38 4.79 -2.65
N LYS A 32 -8.02 4.31 -3.85
CA LYS A 32 -7.93 2.87 -4.11
C LYS A 32 -6.68 2.32 -3.41
N TYR A 33 -6.86 1.33 -2.54
CA TYR A 33 -5.75 0.74 -1.80
C TYR A 33 -5.77 -0.79 -1.78
N TRP A 34 -4.65 -1.38 -1.37
CA TRP A 34 -4.46 -2.80 -1.11
C TRP A 34 -3.79 -3.00 0.25
N GLY A 35 -4.17 -4.03 0.98
CA GLY A 35 -3.70 -4.33 2.34
C GLY A 35 -4.87 -4.65 3.28
N PRO A 36 -4.64 -4.71 4.61
CA PRO A 36 -3.35 -4.47 5.28
C PRO A 36 -2.33 -5.58 5.03
N PHE A 37 -1.04 -5.23 5.01
CA PHE A 37 0.10 -6.14 5.01
C PHE A 37 0.83 -6.06 6.35
N LYS A 38 1.45 -7.16 6.77
CA LYS A 38 2.11 -7.29 8.07
C LYS A 38 3.47 -6.62 8.12
N SER A 39 4.07 -6.36 6.96
CA SER A 39 5.40 -5.76 6.84
C SER A 39 5.53 -4.92 5.58
N GLU A 40 6.48 -4.00 5.58
CA GLU A 40 6.84 -3.21 4.40
C GLU A 40 7.28 -4.12 3.25
N SER A 41 8.09 -5.14 3.53
CA SER A 41 8.59 -6.08 2.51
C SER A 41 7.47 -6.82 1.80
N GLU A 42 6.43 -7.22 2.53
CA GLU A 42 5.22 -7.82 1.96
C GLU A 42 4.50 -6.82 1.05
N ALA A 43 4.29 -5.58 1.52
CA ALA A 43 3.70 -4.51 0.71
C ALA A 43 4.53 -4.21 -0.55
N ILE A 44 5.87 -4.26 -0.48
CA ILE A 44 6.76 -4.10 -1.63
C ILE A 44 6.56 -5.23 -2.65
N ALA A 45 6.54 -6.49 -2.21
CA ALA A 45 6.33 -7.64 -3.09
C ALA A 45 4.98 -7.54 -3.81
N HIS A 46 3.92 -7.16 -3.09
CA HIS A 46 2.60 -6.93 -3.68
C HIS A 46 2.60 -5.75 -4.66
N ARG A 47 3.27 -4.63 -4.33
CA ARG A 47 3.39 -3.47 -5.24
C ARG A 47 4.05 -3.85 -6.57
N VAL A 48 5.12 -4.64 -6.54
CA VAL A 48 5.76 -5.15 -7.76
C VAL A 48 4.78 -5.99 -8.60
N GLY A 49 3.99 -6.84 -7.95
CA GLY A 49 2.91 -7.59 -8.63
C GLY A 49 1.87 -6.69 -9.28
N LEU A 50 1.46 -5.60 -8.60
CA LEU A 50 0.52 -4.62 -9.15
C LEU A 50 1.11 -3.86 -10.35
N ILE A 51 2.41 -3.57 -10.34
CA ILE A 51 3.12 -2.96 -11.48
C ILE A 51 3.12 -3.93 -12.68
N ARG A 52 3.52 -5.18 -12.46
CA ARG A 52 3.52 -6.21 -13.52
C ARG A 52 2.12 -6.46 -14.09
N GLY A 53 1.08 -6.33 -13.27
CA GLY A 53 -0.31 -6.44 -13.69
C GLY A 53 -0.92 -5.16 -14.28
N GLY A 54 -0.15 -4.10 -14.49
CA GLY A 54 -0.63 -2.82 -15.06
C GLY A 54 -1.57 -2.02 -14.15
N LYS A 55 -1.69 -2.39 -12.87
CA LYS A 55 -2.56 -1.68 -11.91
C LYS A 55 -1.89 -0.43 -11.35
N CYS A 56 -0.56 -0.42 -11.31
CA CYS A 56 0.28 0.66 -10.82
C CYS A 56 1.37 0.99 -11.86
N GLN A 57 1.75 2.25 -11.97
CA GLN A 57 2.91 2.64 -12.77
C GLN A 57 4.23 2.41 -12.01
N PRO A 58 5.30 1.96 -12.69
CA PRO A 58 6.65 1.95 -12.13
C PRO A 58 7.15 3.39 -11.94
N ARG A 59 7.92 3.62 -10.88
CA ARG A 59 8.63 4.87 -10.64
C ARG A 59 10.13 4.59 -10.61
#